data_AF-A0A3N5K565-F1
#
_entry.id   AF-A0A3N5K565-F1
#
_cell.length_a   1.000
_cell.length_b   1.000
_cell.length_c   1.000
_cell.angle_alpha   90.00
_cell.angle_beta   90.00
_cell.angle_gamma   90.00
#
_symmetry.space_group_name_H-M   'P 1'
#
loop_
_entity.id
_entity.type
_entity.pdbx_description
1 polymer ?
#
loop_
_entity_poly.entity_id
_entity_poly.type
_entity_poly.pdbx_seq_one_letter_code
_entity_poly.pdbx_strand_id
1 'polypeptide(L)'
;MPQETGGSCNSFHKETDMKGKHLALAALVVALAVGLATQGIAADKPKDFPTRPVTIMVGFGAGGSSDVGVRVLAEALKKIIGQPVLTENKPGAGGQVMWTDFKLNAKPDGYTLALVNIPQLQTVAFDPTRKAAFQVSDFQPVANHVQDPGAILVRTESPYKTLEDLLADAKARPGQIKVSSTGIGSDDHLAALEVELKAGVKFNIVHLQDTPTALKNVLGGHTDVNFDNVGGFLPTVKSGQGR
;
A
#
# COMPACT_ATOMS: atom_id res chain seq x y z
N MET A 1 36.79 -89.90 -38.92
CA MET A 1 38.07 -89.86 -39.66
C MET A 1 37.82 -89.14 -40.97
N PRO A 2 38.67 -88.21 -41.45
CA PRO A 2 39.88 -87.62 -40.83
C PRO A 2 39.81 -86.06 -40.73
N GLN A 3 40.30 -85.44 -39.65
CA GLN A 3 41.66 -84.91 -39.33
C GLN A 3 41.91 -83.46 -39.83
N GLU A 4 42.10 -82.52 -38.90
CA GLU A 4 43.37 -81.84 -38.47
C GLU A 4 43.79 -80.75 -39.48
N THR A 5 44.32 -79.56 -39.17
CA THR A 5 45.25 -78.96 -38.18
C THR A 5 45.02 -77.42 -38.23
N GLY A 6 45.36 -76.51 -37.32
CA GLY A 6 46.31 -76.46 -36.22
C GLY A 6 46.58 -74.98 -35.82
N GLY A 7 47.18 -74.78 -34.64
CA GLY A 7 47.84 -73.55 -34.16
C GLY A 7 46.91 -72.42 -33.67
N SER A 8 47.20 -71.63 -32.64
CA SER A 8 48.32 -71.52 -31.70
C SER A 8 47.94 -70.48 -30.62
N CYS A 9 48.57 -70.60 -29.45
CA CYS A 9 48.89 -69.56 -28.46
C CYS A 9 47.85 -69.01 -27.46
N ASN A 10 48.21 -69.20 -26.18
CA ASN A 10 47.73 -68.57 -24.95
C ASN A 10 47.81 -67.03 -24.93
N SER A 11 46.84 -66.39 -24.25
CA SER A 11 47.06 -65.36 -23.22
C SER A 11 45.74 -65.17 -22.42
N PHE A 12 45.67 -65.62 -21.18
CA PHE A 12 45.88 -64.86 -19.94
C PHE A 12 45.43 -63.38 -19.90
N HIS A 13 44.46 -63.17 -18.98
CA HIS A 13 44.27 -62.03 -18.07
C HIS A 13 43.38 -60.81 -18.44
N LYS A 14 42.32 -60.71 -17.63
CA LYS A 14 41.76 -59.52 -16.94
C LYS A 14 40.83 -58.55 -17.68
N GLU A 15 39.56 -58.91 -17.56
CA GLU A 15 38.44 -58.13 -17.02
C GLU A 15 38.72 -56.79 -16.29
N THR A 16 37.73 -55.91 -16.43
CA THR A 16 37.32 -54.78 -15.57
C THR A 16 38.11 -53.45 -15.63
N ASP A 17 37.45 -52.42 -16.17
CA ASP A 17 37.25 -51.10 -15.53
C ASP A 17 37.03 -49.97 -16.58
N MET A 18 35.85 -49.95 -17.21
CA MET A 18 35.51 -48.88 -18.16
C MET A 18 34.16 -48.20 -17.89
N LYS A 19 33.28 -48.77 -17.04
CA LYS A 19 31.97 -48.19 -16.73
C LYS A 19 32.02 -47.11 -15.62
N GLY A 20 33.00 -47.16 -14.73
CA GLY A 20 33.13 -46.20 -13.61
C GLY A 20 33.58 -44.79 -14.03
N LYS A 21 34.41 -44.70 -15.08
CA LYS A 21 34.99 -43.42 -15.55
C LYS A 21 33.95 -42.50 -16.22
N HIS A 22 32.96 -43.07 -16.90
CA HIS A 22 31.90 -42.29 -17.56
C HIS A 22 30.85 -41.76 -16.57
N LEU A 23 30.58 -42.50 -15.49
CA LEU A 23 29.68 -42.05 -14.39
C LEU A 23 30.33 -40.95 -13.54
N ALA A 24 31.64 -41.02 -13.29
CA ALA A 24 32.37 -39.97 -12.58
C ALA A 24 32.47 -38.66 -13.38
N LEU A 25 32.62 -38.74 -14.71
CA LEU A 25 32.64 -37.56 -15.58
C LEU A 25 31.26 -36.89 -15.69
N ALA A 26 30.18 -37.68 -15.75
CA ALA A 26 28.81 -37.16 -15.77
C ALA A 26 28.42 -36.48 -14.45
N ALA A 27 28.85 -37.01 -13.31
CA ALA A 27 28.63 -36.40 -12.00
C ALA A 27 29.39 -35.06 -11.84
N LEU A 28 30.58 -34.93 -12.42
CA LEU A 28 31.37 -33.69 -12.38
C LEU A 28 30.75 -32.57 -13.24
N VAL A 29 30.14 -32.92 -14.38
CA VAL A 29 29.45 -31.94 -15.26
C VAL A 29 28.13 -31.46 -14.64
N VAL A 30 27.38 -32.33 -13.95
CA VAL A 30 26.18 -31.93 -13.20
C VAL A 30 26.52 -31.07 -11.98
N ALA A 31 27.60 -31.38 -11.26
CA ALA A 31 28.07 -30.55 -10.15
C ALA A 31 28.55 -29.15 -10.60
N LEU A 32 29.14 -29.05 -11.80
CA LEU A 32 29.53 -27.76 -12.38
C LEU A 32 28.31 -26.95 -12.89
N ALA A 33 27.28 -27.62 -13.42
CA ALA A 33 26.04 -26.98 -13.87
C ALA A 33 25.17 -26.48 -12.71
N VAL A 34 25.16 -27.17 -11.57
CA VAL A 34 24.45 -26.70 -10.36
C VAL A 34 25.21 -25.59 -9.63
N GLY A 35 26.55 -25.55 -9.74
CA GLY A 35 27.38 -24.47 -9.19
C GLY A 35 27.25 -23.12 -9.91
N LEU A 36 26.86 -23.10 -11.18
CA LEU A 36 26.62 -21.85 -11.93
C LEU A 36 25.19 -21.30 -11.75
N ALA A 37 24.23 -22.11 -11.31
CA ALA A 37 22.84 -21.70 -11.14
C ALA A 37 22.56 -20.99 -9.80
N THR A 38 23.51 -20.99 -8.86
CA THR A 38 23.39 -20.31 -7.55
C THR A 38 24.14 -18.99 -7.49
N GLN A 39 24.56 -18.42 -8.62
CA GLN A 39 24.79 -16.98 -8.66
C GLN A 39 23.42 -16.33 -8.48
N GLY A 40 23.07 -16.07 -7.23
CA GLY A 40 21.94 -15.23 -6.88
C GLY A 40 22.00 -14.02 -7.78
N ILE A 41 20.85 -13.68 -8.35
CA ILE A 41 20.61 -12.37 -8.94
C ILE A 41 20.73 -11.40 -7.77
N ALA A 42 21.96 -11.07 -7.38
CA ALA A 42 22.26 -9.80 -6.81
C ALA A 42 21.89 -8.85 -7.93
N ALA A 43 20.66 -8.33 -7.86
CA ALA A 43 20.32 -7.13 -8.58
C ALA A 43 21.47 -6.17 -8.28
N ASP A 44 22.27 -5.83 -9.29
CA ASP A 44 23.16 -4.70 -9.21
C ASP A 44 22.29 -3.56 -8.70
N LYS A 45 22.41 -3.23 -7.40
CA LYS A 45 21.91 -1.94 -6.92
C LYS A 45 22.52 -0.96 -7.91
N PRO A 46 21.73 -0.13 -8.61
CA PRO A 46 22.33 0.95 -9.36
C PRO A 46 23.19 1.67 -8.35
N LYS A 47 24.52 1.70 -8.56
CA LYS A 47 25.45 2.32 -7.61
C LYS A 47 25.08 3.78 -7.33
N ASP A 48 24.16 4.33 -8.12
CA ASP A 48 23.67 5.71 -8.09
C ASP A 48 22.11 5.83 -8.00
N PHE A 49 21.37 4.85 -7.46
CA PHE A 49 19.92 5.05 -7.24
C PHE A 49 19.67 6.07 -6.11
N PRO A 50 18.78 7.07 -6.29
CA PRO A 50 18.03 7.41 -7.51
C PRO A 50 18.80 8.35 -8.46
N THR A 51 18.68 8.13 -9.78
CA THR A 51 19.31 8.97 -10.83
C THR A 51 18.35 9.97 -11.49
N ARG A 52 17.07 9.92 -11.14
CA ARG A 52 15.99 10.76 -11.68
C ARG A 52 14.94 11.01 -10.59
N PRO A 53 13.98 11.93 -10.80
CA PRO A 53 12.93 12.18 -9.83
C PRO A 53 12.15 10.93 -9.43
N VAL A 54 11.77 10.87 -8.16
CA VAL A 54 10.90 9.85 -7.57
C VAL A 54 9.50 10.45 -7.42
N THR A 55 8.45 9.69 -7.74
CA THR A 55 7.06 10.12 -7.55
C THR A 55 6.44 9.35 -6.39
N ILE A 56 5.72 10.06 -5.52
CA ILE A 56 4.85 9.49 -4.49
C ILE A 56 3.40 9.79 -4.87
N MET A 57 2.64 8.74 -5.16
CA MET A 57 1.22 8.81 -5.49
C MET A 57 0.37 8.90 -4.22
N VAL A 58 -0.68 9.71 -4.24
CA VAL A 58 -1.61 9.93 -3.13
C VAL A 58 -3.03 9.63 -3.59
N GLY A 59 -3.77 8.78 -2.86
CA GLY A 59 -5.12 8.33 -3.22
C GLY A 59 -6.25 9.35 -3.00
N PHE A 60 -5.91 10.58 -2.61
CA PHE A 60 -6.83 11.63 -2.17
C PHE A 60 -6.45 12.99 -2.78
N GLY A 61 -7.39 13.92 -2.75
CA GLY A 61 -7.22 15.28 -3.27
C GLY A 61 -6.11 16.07 -2.55
N ALA A 62 -5.57 17.07 -3.25
CA ALA A 62 -4.51 17.92 -2.73
C ALA A 62 -4.98 18.78 -1.56
N GLY A 63 -4.09 19.08 -0.61
CA GLY A 63 -4.38 19.90 0.57
C GLY A 63 -5.04 19.17 1.74
N GLY A 64 -5.33 17.87 1.62
CA GLY A 64 -5.71 17.02 2.76
C GLY A 64 -4.51 16.55 3.59
N SER A 65 -4.77 15.92 4.74
CA SER A 65 -3.75 15.39 5.68
C SER A 65 -2.68 14.55 4.96
N SER A 66 -3.14 13.63 4.11
CA SER A 66 -2.33 12.73 3.30
C SER A 66 -1.37 13.45 2.34
N ASP A 67 -1.87 14.45 1.62
CA ASP A 67 -1.05 15.25 0.68
C ASP A 67 -0.02 16.10 1.42
N VAL A 68 -0.44 16.75 2.51
CA VAL A 68 0.46 17.56 3.35
C VAL A 68 1.58 16.71 3.94
N GLY A 69 1.24 15.52 4.47
CA GLY A 69 2.22 14.58 5.02
C GLY A 69 3.26 14.15 3.98
N VAL A 70 2.81 13.80 2.77
CA VAL A 70 3.72 13.43 1.67
C VAL A 70 4.60 14.58 1.23
N ARG A 71 4.09 15.82 1.18
CA ARG A 71 4.92 17.00 0.81
C ARG A 71 6.01 17.27 1.83
N VAL A 72 5.71 17.12 3.12
CA VAL A 72 6.72 17.22 4.19
C VAL A 72 7.77 16.11 4.05
N LEU A 73 7.34 14.88 3.80
CA LEU A 73 8.24 13.75 3.55
C LEU A 73 9.11 13.97 2.30
N ALA A 74 8.52 14.46 1.21
CA ALA A 74 9.20 14.71 -0.05
C ALA A 74 10.34 15.73 0.09
N GLU A 75 10.09 16.83 0.82
CA GLU A 75 11.12 17.84 1.11
C GLU A 75 12.27 17.29 1.96
N ALA A 76 11.98 16.38 2.91
CA ALA A 76 13.01 15.71 3.70
C ALA A 76 13.80 14.71 2.86
N LEU A 77 13.12 13.87 2.06
CA LEU A 77 13.75 12.87 1.21
C LEU A 77 14.64 13.50 0.14
N LYS A 78 14.20 14.60 -0.49
CA LYS A 78 14.98 15.34 -1.48
C LYS A 78 16.37 15.71 -0.96
N LYS A 79 16.50 16.11 0.31
CA LYS A 79 17.78 16.46 0.94
C LYS A 79 18.70 15.25 1.16
N ILE A 80 18.12 14.05 1.27
CA ILE A 80 18.84 12.79 1.52
C ILE A 80 19.26 12.16 0.20
N ILE A 81 18.34 12.09 -0.77
CA ILE A 81 18.54 11.33 -2.01
C ILE A 81 19.07 12.17 -3.17
N GLY A 82 19.12 13.50 -3.02
CA GLY A 82 19.65 14.42 -4.03
C GLY A 82 18.80 14.57 -5.29
N GLN A 83 17.65 13.89 -5.37
CA GLN A 83 16.71 13.96 -6.48
C GLN A 83 15.38 14.60 -6.05
N PRO A 84 14.64 15.25 -6.97
CA PRO A 84 13.30 15.73 -6.69
C PRO A 84 12.37 14.56 -6.29
N VAL A 85 11.52 14.81 -5.30
CA VAL A 85 10.42 13.91 -4.93
C VAL A 85 9.11 14.61 -5.26
N LEU A 86 8.37 14.07 -6.24
CA LEU A 86 7.14 14.63 -6.76
C LEU A 86 5.93 14.00 -6.06
N THR A 87 4.87 14.78 -5.88
CA THR A 87 3.58 14.30 -5.34
C THR A 87 2.55 14.28 -6.46
N GLU A 88 1.88 13.14 -6.66
CA GLU A 88 0.83 12.96 -7.66
C GLU A 88 -0.48 12.53 -6.98
N ASN A 89 -1.48 13.41 -6.94
CA ASN A 89 -2.79 13.11 -6.37
C ASN A 89 -3.70 12.41 -7.40
N LYS A 90 -4.23 11.23 -7.06
CA LYS A 90 -5.21 10.46 -7.85
C LYS A 90 -6.43 10.09 -6.99
N PRO A 91 -7.30 11.07 -6.68
CA PRO A 91 -8.49 10.83 -5.87
C PRO A 91 -9.49 9.91 -6.57
N GLY A 92 -10.33 9.26 -5.78
CA GLY A 92 -11.50 8.54 -6.27
C GLY A 92 -11.69 7.18 -5.63
N ALA A 93 -12.97 6.83 -5.40
CA ALA A 93 -13.39 5.56 -4.84
C ALA A 93 -12.61 5.19 -3.56
N GLY A 94 -12.45 6.11 -2.61
CA GLY A 94 -11.70 5.86 -1.38
C GLY A 94 -10.27 5.33 -1.62
N GLY A 95 -9.56 5.91 -2.59
CA GLY A 95 -8.18 5.56 -2.93
C GLY A 95 -8.01 4.39 -3.92
N GLN A 96 -9.08 3.68 -4.29
CA GLN A 96 -8.98 2.53 -5.21
C GLN A 96 -8.44 2.91 -6.59
N VAL A 97 -8.74 4.12 -7.07
CA VAL A 97 -8.27 4.61 -8.38
C VAL A 97 -6.74 4.67 -8.42
N MET A 98 -6.13 5.26 -7.39
CA MET A 98 -4.67 5.35 -7.27
C MET A 98 -4.02 3.97 -7.18
N TRP A 99 -4.53 3.08 -6.32
CA TRP A 99 -3.95 1.75 -6.17
C TRP A 99 -4.06 0.88 -7.42
N THR A 100 -5.15 1.03 -8.18
CA THR A 100 -5.31 0.37 -9.48
C THR A 100 -4.28 0.89 -10.48
N ASP A 101 -4.10 2.21 -10.56
CA ASP A 101 -3.09 2.84 -11.43
C ASP A 101 -1.67 2.41 -11.03
N PHE A 102 -1.37 2.38 -9.72
CA PHE A 102 -0.08 1.92 -9.22
C PHE A 102 0.19 0.47 -9.60
N LYS A 103 -0.78 -0.44 -9.40
CA LYS A 103 -0.63 -1.87 -9.77
C LYS A 103 -0.41 -2.06 -11.27
N LEU A 104 -1.12 -1.31 -12.10
CA LEU A 104 -1.12 -1.51 -13.56
C LEU A 104 0.06 -0.81 -14.25
N ASN A 105 0.48 0.35 -13.74
CA ASN A 105 1.38 1.26 -14.46
C ASN A 105 2.71 1.52 -13.74
N ALA A 106 2.82 1.31 -12.43
CA ALA A 106 4.08 1.52 -11.73
C ALA A 106 5.07 0.38 -12.02
N LYS A 107 6.31 0.74 -12.32
CA LYS A 107 7.41 -0.23 -12.42
C LYS A 107 7.96 -0.52 -11.02
N PRO A 108 8.34 -1.77 -10.70
CA PRO A 108 8.97 -2.11 -9.43
C PRO A 108 10.46 -1.70 -9.40
N ASP A 109 10.77 -0.46 -9.79
CA ASP A 109 12.14 0.09 -9.91
C ASP A 109 12.46 1.16 -8.86
N GLY A 110 11.55 1.39 -7.91
CA GLY A 110 11.72 2.33 -6.79
C GLY A 110 11.43 3.80 -7.12
N TYR A 111 11.13 4.15 -8.37
CA TYR A 111 10.85 5.54 -8.75
C TYR A 111 9.39 5.96 -8.64
N THR A 112 8.49 5.00 -8.43
CA THR A 112 7.09 5.26 -8.11
C THR A 112 6.78 4.57 -6.80
N LEU A 113 6.38 5.38 -5.82
CA LEU A 113 5.91 4.95 -4.52
C LEU A 113 4.44 5.36 -4.37
N ALA A 114 3.73 4.73 -3.45
CA ALA A 114 2.38 5.10 -3.09
C ALA A 114 2.31 5.41 -1.59
N LEU A 115 1.60 6.47 -1.24
CA LEU A 115 1.20 6.70 0.13
C LEU A 115 0.21 5.61 0.55
N VAL A 116 0.50 4.98 1.69
CA VAL A 116 -0.39 3.98 2.28
C VAL A 116 -1.19 4.62 3.39
N ASN A 117 -2.52 4.60 3.26
CA ASN A 117 -3.44 4.86 4.35
C ASN A 117 -4.06 3.53 4.79
N ILE A 118 -3.95 3.23 6.09
CA ILE A 118 -4.61 2.09 6.73
C ILE A 118 -5.78 2.66 7.54
N PRO A 119 -7.00 2.13 7.39
CA PRO A 119 -7.35 0.83 6.83
C PRO A 119 -7.70 0.84 5.33
N GLN A 120 -7.64 1.99 4.64
CA GLN A 120 -8.10 2.16 3.25
C GLN A 120 -7.59 1.10 2.27
N LEU A 121 -6.28 0.80 2.26
CA LEU A 121 -5.73 -0.22 1.36
C LEU A 121 -6.38 -1.60 1.61
N GLN A 122 -6.62 -1.93 2.87
CA GLN A 122 -7.18 -3.23 3.28
C GLN A 122 -8.68 -3.32 2.97
N THR A 123 -9.45 -2.28 3.28
CA THR A 123 -10.90 -2.26 3.02
C THR A 123 -11.20 -2.39 1.53
N VAL A 124 -10.43 -1.68 0.68
CA VAL A 124 -10.59 -1.77 -0.76
C VAL A 124 -10.18 -3.14 -1.31
N ALA A 125 -9.08 -3.71 -0.80
CA ALA A 125 -8.57 -5.00 -1.28
C ALA A 125 -9.41 -6.20 -0.80
N PHE A 126 -9.98 -6.13 0.41
CA PHE A 126 -10.68 -7.26 1.04
C PHE A 126 -12.19 -7.26 0.81
N ASP A 127 -12.79 -6.14 0.42
CA ASP A 127 -14.20 -6.11 0.06
C ASP A 127 -14.40 -6.59 -1.40
N PRO A 128 -14.98 -7.79 -1.63
CA PRO A 128 -15.16 -8.33 -2.97
C PRO A 128 -16.10 -7.49 -3.84
N THR A 129 -16.98 -6.68 -3.25
CA THR A 129 -17.91 -5.82 -3.99
C THR A 129 -17.17 -4.67 -4.68
N ARG A 130 -15.99 -4.31 -4.18
CA ARG A 130 -15.11 -3.28 -4.75
C ARG A 130 -14.43 -3.71 -6.04
N LYS A 131 -14.31 -5.02 -6.28
CA LYS A 131 -13.64 -5.59 -7.47
C LYS A 131 -12.26 -4.95 -7.71
N ALA A 132 -11.46 -4.84 -6.65
CA ALA A 132 -10.12 -4.30 -6.75
C ALA A 132 -9.28 -5.10 -7.76
N ALA A 133 -8.52 -4.39 -8.60
CA ALA A 133 -7.61 -5.01 -9.57
C ALA A 133 -6.25 -5.42 -8.95
N PHE A 134 -6.15 -5.36 -7.61
CA PHE A 134 -4.94 -5.58 -6.85
C PHE A 134 -5.27 -6.28 -5.53
N GLN A 135 -4.25 -6.89 -4.93
CA GLN A 135 -4.24 -7.46 -3.59
C GLN A 135 -3.19 -6.75 -2.73
N VAL A 136 -3.34 -6.79 -1.40
CA VAL A 136 -2.34 -6.20 -0.49
C VAL A 136 -0.94 -6.79 -0.72
N SER A 137 -0.86 -8.08 -1.08
CA SER A 137 0.39 -8.78 -1.38
C SER A 137 1.07 -8.34 -2.68
N ASP A 138 0.42 -7.51 -3.49
CA ASP A 138 1.03 -6.94 -4.70
C ASP A 138 2.04 -5.83 -4.41
N PHE A 139 2.08 -5.33 -3.17
CA PHE A 139 2.86 -4.15 -2.79
C PHE A 139 3.88 -4.48 -1.71
N GLN A 140 5.05 -3.83 -1.80
CA GLN A 140 6.11 -3.94 -0.81
C GLN A 140 6.02 -2.78 0.19
N PRO A 141 5.72 -3.01 1.48
CA PRO A 141 5.80 -1.97 2.49
C PRO A 141 7.23 -1.44 2.61
N VAL A 142 7.37 -0.12 2.69
CA VAL A 142 8.67 0.56 2.81
C VAL A 142 8.89 1.05 4.25
N ALA A 143 8.07 1.98 4.71
CA ALA A 143 8.15 2.53 6.06
C ALA A 143 6.83 3.19 6.46
N ASN A 144 6.54 3.19 7.77
CA ASN A 144 5.57 4.11 8.34
C ASN A 144 6.27 5.44 8.64
N HIS A 145 5.77 6.55 8.11
CA HIS A 145 6.35 7.88 8.31
C HIS A 145 5.52 8.78 9.24
N VAL A 146 4.25 8.43 9.49
CA VAL A 146 3.35 9.23 10.33
C VAL A 146 2.27 8.35 10.94
N GLN A 147 1.99 8.60 12.21
CA GLN A 147 0.75 8.17 12.84
C GLN A 147 -0.14 9.40 12.97
N ASP A 148 -1.23 9.43 12.20
CA ASP A 148 -2.18 10.55 12.17
C ASP A 148 -3.48 10.14 12.87
N PRO A 149 -3.74 10.61 14.11
CA PRO A 149 -4.94 10.24 14.83
C PRO A 149 -6.20 10.71 14.11
N GLY A 150 -7.23 9.87 14.09
CA GLY A 150 -8.58 10.29 13.71
C GLY A 150 -9.17 11.25 14.76
N ALA A 151 -9.98 12.19 14.29
CA ALA A 151 -10.67 13.18 15.10
C ALA A 151 -12.09 13.42 14.56
N ILE A 152 -12.91 14.04 15.39
CA ILE A 152 -14.26 14.48 15.03
C ILE A 152 -14.25 16.00 15.12
N LEU A 153 -14.63 16.67 14.03
CA LEU A 153 -14.72 18.13 13.97
C LEU A 153 -16.16 18.56 13.73
N VAL A 154 -16.54 19.61 14.44
CA VAL A 154 -17.77 20.37 14.20
C VAL A 154 -17.44 21.85 14.03
N ARG A 155 -18.31 22.60 13.36
CA ARG A 155 -18.19 24.07 13.30
C ARG A 155 -18.26 24.68 14.70
N THR A 156 -17.61 25.82 14.94
CA THR A 156 -17.54 26.47 16.26
C THR A 156 -18.93 26.73 16.87
N GLU A 157 -19.90 27.11 16.04
CA GLU A 157 -21.28 27.42 16.39
C GLU A 157 -22.19 26.18 16.46
N SER A 158 -21.64 24.98 16.25
CA SER A 158 -22.38 23.72 16.37
C SER A 158 -23.04 23.59 17.75
N PRO A 159 -24.25 23.01 17.85
CA PRO A 159 -24.84 22.69 19.16
C PRO A 159 -24.03 21.64 19.92
N TYR A 160 -23.20 20.84 19.24
CA TYR A 160 -22.37 19.82 19.88
C TYR A 160 -21.11 20.45 20.46
N LYS A 161 -21.01 20.50 21.78
CA LYS A 161 -19.82 20.99 22.50
C LYS A 161 -18.97 19.84 23.04
N THR A 162 -19.59 18.68 23.21
CA THR A 162 -18.98 17.43 23.66
C THR A 162 -19.36 16.29 22.72
N LEU A 163 -18.64 15.16 22.82
CA LEU A 163 -19.01 13.95 22.10
C LEU A 163 -20.37 13.43 22.60
N GLU A 164 -20.64 13.58 23.89
CA GLU A 164 -21.89 13.18 24.53
C GLU A 164 -23.09 13.92 23.93
N ASP A 165 -22.96 15.22 23.64
CA ASP A 165 -24.02 16.01 22.98
C ASP A 165 -24.37 15.43 21.60
N LEU A 166 -23.34 15.12 20.81
CA LEU A 166 -23.49 14.53 19.49
C LEU A 166 -24.15 13.15 19.58
N LEU A 167 -23.68 12.29 20.48
CA LEU A 167 -24.22 10.94 20.64
C LEU A 167 -25.66 10.95 21.17
N ALA A 168 -25.99 11.87 22.08
CA ALA A 168 -27.35 12.04 22.58
C ALA A 168 -28.32 12.43 21.46
N ASP A 169 -27.94 13.41 20.62
CA ASP A 169 -28.77 13.84 19.49
C ASP A 169 -28.87 12.74 18.41
N ALA A 170 -27.77 12.03 18.12
CA ALA A 170 -27.78 10.91 17.18
C ALA A 170 -28.66 9.73 17.64
N LYS A 171 -28.77 9.50 18.96
CA LYS A 171 -29.74 8.54 19.54
C LYS A 171 -31.18 9.03 19.41
N ALA A 172 -31.42 10.31 19.68
CA ALA A 172 -32.75 10.90 19.62
C ALA A 172 -33.28 10.98 18.18
N ARG A 173 -32.39 11.16 17.19
CA ARG A 173 -32.72 11.33 15.77
C ARG A 173 -31.89 10.41 14.87
N PRO A 174 -32.10 9.08 14.92
CA PRO A 174 -31.29 8.12 14.16
C PRO A 174 -31.31 8.42 12.66
N GLY A 175 -30.13 8.48 12.05
CA GLY A 175 -29.94 8.72 10.61
C GLY A 175 -30.18 10.17 10.16
N GLN A 176 -30.37 11.12 11.07
CA GLN A 176 -30.54 12.54 10.71
C GLN A 176 -29.25 13.33 10.76
N ILE A 177 -28.29 12.94 11.60
CA ILE A 177 -27.01 13.65 11.73
C ILE A 177 -26.14 13.32 10.53
N LYS A 178 -25.79 14.35 9.74
CA LYS A 178 -24.98 14.21 8.54
C LYS A 178 -23.51 14.23 8.89
N VAL A 179 -22.80 13.16 8.56
CA VAL A 179 -21.37 13.00 8.83
C VAL A 179 -20.61 12.99 7.51
N SER A 180 -19.65 13.89 7.31
CA SER A 180 -18.74 13.84 6.17
C SER A 180 -17.54 12.92 6.41
N SER A 181 -17.13 12.20 5.36
CA SER A 181 -15.94 11.34 5.28
C SER A 181 -15.25 11.45 3.92
N THR A 182 -14.04 10.92 3.77
CA THR A 182 -13.26 10.94 2.51
C THR A 182 -13.49 9.74 1.57
N GLY A 183 -14.55 8.94 1.80
CA GLY A 183 -14.98 7.91 0.86
C GLY A 183 -15.38 6.59 1.52
N ILE A 184 -16.06 5.74 0.76
CA ILE A 184 -16.40 4.39 1.23
C ILE A 184 -15.12 3.60 1.47
N GLY A 185 -14.93 3.17 2.71
CA GLY A 185 -13.82 2.33 3.14
C GLY A 185 -12.58 3.11 3.56
N SER A 186 -12.62 4.45 3.56
CA SER A 186 -11.57 5.23 4.21
C SER A 186 -11.56 4.99 5.73
N ASP A 187 -10.47 5.39 6.38
CA ASP A 187 -10.36 5.49 7.84
C ASP A 187 -11.53 6.27 8.45
N ASP A 188 -11.90 7.42 7.87
CA ASP A 188 -12.98 8.26 8.37
C ASP A 188 -14.34 7.54 8.34
N HIS A 189 -14.60 6.80 7.27
CA HIS A 189 -15.82 6.01 7.14
C HIS A 189 -15.85 4.91 8.21
N LEU A 190 -14.74 4.18 8.38
CA LEU A 190 -14.69 3.15 9.41
C LEU A 190 -14.77 3.73 10.82
N ALA A 191 -14.18 4.88 11.08
CA ALA A 191 -14.28 5.57 12.37
C ALA A 191 -15.73 5.96 12.68
N ALA A 192 -16.48 6.48 11.69
CA ALA A 192 -17.90 6.78 11.85
C ALA A 192 -18.73 5.51 12.13
N LEU A 193 -18.50 4.43 11.39
CA LEU A 193 -19.16 3.13 11.61
C LEU A 193 -18.81 2.52 12.97
N GLU A 194 -17.57 2.68 13.42
CA GLU A 194 -17.13 2.21 14.72
C GLU A 194 -17.83 2.97 15.85
N VAL A 195 -18.05 4.28 15.69
CA VAL A 195 -18.87 5.08 16.62
C VAL A 195 -20.33 4.62 16.59
N GLU A 196 -20.93 4.38 15.41
CA GLU A 196 -22.28 3.81 15.31
C GLU A 196 -22.42 2.52 16.09
N LEU A 197 -21.48 1.59 15.87
CA LEU A 197 -21.46 0.27 16.51
C LEU A 197 -21.30 0.38 18.03
N LYS A 198 -20.33 1.16 18.50
CA LYS A 198 -20.01 1.28 19.94
C LYS A 198 -21.06 2.07 20.71
N ALA A 199 -21.63 3.10 20.11
CA ALA A 199 -22.59 3.98 20.78
C ALA A 199 -24.05 3.60 20.54
N GLY A 200 -24.33 2.67 19.62
CA GLY A 200 -25.69 2.29 19.23
C GLY A 200 -26.43 3.44 18.55
N VAL A 201 -25.74 4.19 17.68
CA VAL A 201 -26.30 5.34 16.93
C VAL A 201 -26.30 5.07 15.44
N LYS A 202 -26.99 5.93 14.69
CA LYS A 202 -26.98 5.90 13.23
C LYS A 202 -26.77 7.30 12.68
N PHE A 203 -25.82 7.45 11.78
CA PHE A 203 -25.48 8.64 11.05
C PHE A 203 -25.97 8.53 9.60
N ASN A 204 -26.08 9.68 8.94
CA ASN A 204 -26.19 9.78 7.49
C ASN A 204 -24.81 10.14 6.94
N ILE A 205 -24.05 9.14 6.51
CA ILE A 205 -22.67 9.34 6.07
C ILE A 205 -22.63 9.84 4.63
N VAL A 206 -22.06 11.04 4.44
CA VAL A 206 -21.85 11.70 3.15
C VAL A 206 -20.39 11.50 2.75
N HIS A 207 -20.17 10.76 1.67
CA HIS A 207 -18.83 10.49 1.15
C HIS A 207 -18.36 11.56 0.18
N LEU A 208 -17.20 12.13 0.47
CA LEU A 208 -16.55 13.18 -0.33
C LEU A 208 -15.17 12.68 -0.78
N GLN A 209 -14.51 13.41 -1.68
CA GLN A 209 -13.28 12.94 -2.34
C GLN A 209 -12.00 13.27 -1.57
N ASP A 210 -12.07 14.24 -0.65
CA ASP A 210 -10.92 14.75 0.11
C ASP A 210 -11.34 15.56 1.35
N THR A 211 -10.39 15.73 2.27
CA THR A 211 -10.52 16.52 3.51
C THR A 211 -10.92 17.98 3.22
N PRO A 212 -10.31 18.73 2.28
CA PRO A 212 -10.73 20.11 2.01
C PRO A 212 -12.21 20.24 1.63
N THR A 213 -12.73 19.31 0.84
CA THR A 213 -14.15 19.28 0.47
C THR A 213 -15.04 18.91 1.67
N ALA A 214 -14.59 17.97 2.51
CA ALA A 214 -15.29 17.59 3.74
C ALA A 214 -15.38 18.73 4.76
N LEU A 215 -14.28 19.45 4.97
CA LEU A 215 -14.24 20.63 5.83
C LEU A 215 -15.13 21.74 5.29
N LYS A 216 -15.10 22.03 3.99
CA LYS A 216 -16.02 23.02 3.38
C LYS A 216 -17.48 22.66 3.62
N ASN A 217 -17.85 21.38 3.59
CA ASN A 217 -19.22 20.94 3.84
C ASN A 217 -19.64 21.18 5.29
N VAL A 218 -18.79 20.88 6.28
CA VAL A 218 -19.12 21.16 7.69
C VAL A 218 -19.14 22.64 8.00
N LEU A 219 -18.15 23.40 7.51
CA LEU A 219 -18.08 24.84 7.73
C LEU A 219 -19.24 25.59 7.03
N GLY A 220 -19.71 25.08 5.89
CA GLY A 220 -20.90 25.57 5.19
C GLY A 220 -22.24 25.08 5.76
N GLY A 221 -22.24 24.17 6.73
CA GLY A 221 -23.46 23.59 7.32
C GLY A 221 -24.20 22.61 6.41
N HIS A 222 -23.55 22.06 5.38
CA HIS A 222 -24.10 21.01 4.53
C HIS A 222 -24.04 19.63 5.20
N THR A 223 -23.03 19.41 6.03
CA THR A 223 -22.93 18.30 6.98
C THR A 223 -22.75 18.85 8.40
N ASP A 224 -23.14 18.07 9.41
CA ASP A 224 -23.15 18.50 10.81
C ASP A 224 -21.79 18.23 11.49
N VAL A 225 -21.13 17.14 11.08
CA VAL A 225 -19.91 16.60 11.67
C VAL A 225 -18.97 16.11 10.58
N ASN A 226 -17.67 16.21 10.78
CA ASN A 226 -16.65 15.62 9.92
C ASN A 226 -15.79 14.66 10.75
N PHE A 227 -15.67 13.43 10.28
CA PHE A 227 -14.64 12.51 10.72
C PHE A 227 -13.47 12.64 9.74
N ASP A 228 -12.28 12.90 10.25
CA ASP A 228 -11.05 13.08 9.46
C ASP A 228 -9.83 12.89 10.38
N ASN A 229 -8.63 13.16 9.88
CA ASN A 229 -7.41 13.14 10.70
C ASN A 229 -7.05 14.52 11.27
N VAL A 230 -6.32 14.52 12.39
CA VAL A 230 -5.85 15.76 13.06
C VAL A 230 -5.03 16.63 12.11
N GLY A 231 -4.20 16.04 11.24
CA GLY A 231 -3.43 16.78 10.24
C GLY A 231 -4.29 17.69 9.35
N GLY A 232 -5.52 17.26 9.04
CA GLY A 232 -6.49 18.02 8.26
C GLY A 232 -7.18 19.14 9.03
N PHE A 233 -7.44 18.94 10.32
CA PHE A 233 -8.21 19.86 11.16
C PHE A 233 -7.41 21.03 11.72
N LEU A 234 -6.10 20.86 11.89
CA LEU A 234 -5.26 21.85 12.57
C LEU A 234 -5.44 23.29 12.06
N PRO A 235 -5.52 23.57 10.74
CA PRO A 235 -5.77 24.93 10.26
C PRO A 235 -7.13 25.49 10.70
N THR A 236 -8.19 24.68 10.61
CA THR A 236 -9.57 25.05 10.95
C THR A 236 -9.78 25.27 12.45
N VAL A 237 -9.14 24.46 13.28
CA VAL A 237 -9.16 24.64 14.74
C VAL A 237 -8.37 25.89 15.13
N LYS A 238 -7.18 26.09 14.55
CA LYS A 238 -6.35 27.29 14.83
C LYS A 238 -7.00 28.60 14.39
N SER A 239 -7.80 28.57 13.31
CA SER A 239 -8.57 29.75 12.86
C SER A 239 -9.83 30.00 13.68
N GLY A 240 -10.20 29.10 14.60
CA GLY A 240 -11.40 29.22 15.43
C GLY A 240 -12.71 28.94 14.67
N GLN A 241 -12.64 28.36 13.47
CA GLN A 241 -13.81 28.03 12.65
C GLN A 241 -14.43 26.68 13.02
N GLY A 242 -13.64 25.79 13.63
CA GLY A 242 -14.09 24.49 14.13
C GLY A 242 -13.47 24.15 15.48
N ARG A 243 -14.00 23.09 16.08
CA ARG A 243 -13.52 22.49 17.32
C ARG A 243 -13.46 20.98 17.20
#